data_AF-X0VPF7-F1
#
_entry.id   AF-X0VPF7-F1
#
_cell.length_a   1.000
_cell.length_b   1.000
_cell.length_c   1.000
_cell.angle_alpha   90.00
_cell.angle_beta   90.00
_cell.angle_gamma   90.00
#
_symmetry.space_group_name_H-M   'P 1'
#
loop_
_entity.id
_entity.type
_entity.pdbx_description
1 polymer ?
#
loop_
_entity_poly.entity_id
_entity_poly.type
_entity_poly.pdbx_seq_one_letter_code
_entity_poly.pdbx_strand_id
1 'polypeptide(L)'
;SHFCSPLTTLWKTRYRMPEREKRAFIRAYANRHHDRHLQDTIGDRVQLRDPFVYLRGISWSAMGWVAYQTDYDGVRNPDTWATLQRYMDLGFIRSLFDPFLSQ
;
A
#
# COMPACT_ATOMS: atom_id res chain seq x y z
N SER A 1 -1.16 -9.10 -1.76
CA SER A 1 -0.38 -7.84 -1.63
C SER A 1 -1.12 -6.72 -0.90
N HIS A 2 -2.41 -6.44 -1.15
CA HIS A 2 -3.11 -5.30 -0.52
C HIS A 2 -2.96 -5.23 1.02
N PHE A 3 -3.13 -6.34 1.72
CA PHE A 3 -2.98 -6.38 3.19
C PHE A 3 -1.60 -5.98 3.70
N CYS A 4 -0.55 -6.26 2.93
CA CYS A 4 0.82 -5.89 3.27
C CYS A 4 1.20 -4.49 2.79
N SER A 5 0.30 -3.79 2.09
CA SER A 5 0.59 -2.48 1.53
C SER A 5 0.76 -1.45 2.66
N PRO A 6 1.80 -0.59 2.61
CA PRO A 6 1.90 0.56 3.49
C PRO A 6 0.64 1.43 3.44
N LEU A 7 -0.01 1.55 2.27
CA LEU A 7 -1.21 2.36 2.10
C LEU A 7 -2.44 1.82 2.84
N THR A 8 -2.49 0.50 3.06
CA THR A 8 -3.57 -0.16 3.82
C THR A 8 -3.26 -0.16 5.30
N THR A 9 -2.03 -0.54 5.67
CA THR A 9 -1.60 -0.59 7.08
C THR A 9 -1.59 0.79 7.74
N LEU A 10 -1.14 1.83 7.02
CA LEU A 10 -1.09 3.20 7.55
C LEU A 10 -2.43 3.96 7.51
N TRP A 11 -3.48 3.41 6.90
CA TRP A 11 -4.74 4.15 6.70
C TRP A 11 -5.45 4.53 8.00
N LYS A 12 -5.49 3.61 8.97
CA LYS A 12 -6.09 3.82 10.30
C LYS A 12 -5.13 3.50 11.44
N THR A 13 -3.86 3.22 11.12
CA THR A 13 -2.84 2.90 12.11
C THR A 13 -1.55 3.66 11.83
N ARG A 14 -0.59 3.55 12.75
CA ARG A 14 0.78 4.05 12.58
C ARG A 14 1.76 2.95 12.17
N TYR A 15 1.26 1.76 11.88
CA TYR A 15 2.07 0.61 11.55
C TYR A 15 2.34 0.58 10.05
N ARG A 16 3.63 0.60 9.69
CA ARG A 16 4.11 0.27 8.35
C ARG A 16 4.73 -1.12 8.42
N MET A 17 4.14 -2.07 7.70
CA MET A 17 4.62 -3.46 7.72
C MET A 17 6.09 -3.53 7.25
N PRO A 18 7.01 -4.00 8.11
CA PRO A 18 8.41 -4.18 7.71
C PRO A 18 8.54 -5.27 6.64
N GLU A 19 9.52 -5.12 5.74
CA GLU A 19 9.76 -6.09 4.67
C GLU A 19 10.00 -7.52 5.19
N ARG A 20 10.62 -7.68 6.37
CA ARG A 20 10.78 -9.00 7.01
C ARG A 20 9.44 -9.66 7.35
N GLU A 21 8.47 -8.88 7.83
CA GLU A 21 7.15 -9.36 8.26
C GLU A 21 6.28 -9.64 7.03
N LYS A 22 6.37 -8.80 6.00
CA LYS A 22 5.76 -9.06 4.69
C LYS A 22 6.27 -10.36 4.07
N ARG A 23 7.59 -10.60 4.07
CA ARG A 23 8.17 -11.86 3.59
C ARG A 23 7.73 -13.06 4.45
N ALA A 24 7.68 -12.90 5.77
CA ALA A 24 7.17 -13.94 6.66
C ALA A 24 5.70 -14.28 6.37
N PHE A 25 4.87 -13.26 6.16
CA PHE A 25 3.46 -13.42 5.78
C PHE A 25 3.30 -14.17 4.46
N ILE A 26 4.03 -13.75 3.41
CA ILE A 26 3.97 -14.39 2.08
C ILE A 26 4.42 -15.86 2.17
N ARG A 27 5.50 -16.15 2.90
CA ARG A 27 5.98 -17.53 3.11
C ARG A 27 4.98 -18.39 3.85
N ALA A 28 4.40 -17.88 4.93
CA ALA A 28 3.36 -18.59 5.68
C ALA A 28 2.12 -18.88 4.81
N TYR A 29 1.72 -17.91 3.99
CA TYR A 29 0.64 -18.08 3.03
C TYR A 29 0.99 -19.12 1.96
N ALA A 30 2.19 -19.06 1.37
CA ALA A 30 2.67 -20.01 0.37
C ALA A 30 2.65 -21.44 0.91
N ASN A 31 3.24 -21.68 2.09
CA ASN A 31 3.36 -23.00 2.72
C ASN A 31 2.00 -23.68 3.00
N ARG A 32 0.90 -22.92 3.00
CA ARG A 32 -0.43 -23.46 3.23
C ARG A 32 -1.15 -23.90 1.95
N HIS A 33 -0.63 -23.53 0.77
CA HIS A 33 -1.15 -23.97 -0.52
C HIS A 33 -0.67 -25.37 -0.88
N HIS A 34 -1.50 -26.14 -1.59
CA HIS A 34 -1.13 -27.48 -2.06
C HIS A 34 -0.38 -27.49 -3.41
N ASP A 35 -0.47 -26.38 -4.17
CA ASP A 35 0.18 -26.22 -5.46
C ASP A 35 1.63 -25.74 -5.28
N ARG A 36 2.59 -26.59 -5.68
CA ARG A 36 4.02 -26.31 -5.62
C ARG A 36 4.46 -25.19 -6.57
N HIS A 37 3.88 -25.09 -7.76
CA HIS A 37 4.18 -23.99 -8.68
C HIS A 37 3.75 -22.65 -8.08
N LEU A 38 2.60 -22.63 -7.40
CA LEU A 38 2.15 -21.43 -6.70
C LEU A 38 3.04 -21.09 -5.49
N GLN A 39 3.46 -22.09 -4.72
CA GLN A 39 4.41 -21.90 -3.61
C GLN A 39 5.70 -21.21 -4.08
N ASP A 40 6.25 -21.68 -5.21
CA ASP A 40 7.52 -21.19 -5.75
C ASP A 40 7.38 -19.79 -6.39
N THR A 41 6.23 -19.48 -7.00
CA THR A 41 6.07 -18.23 -7.80
C THR A 41 5.33 -17.09 -7.10
N ILE A 42 4.68 -17.33 -5.96
CA ILE A 42 3.83 -16.31 -5.33
C ILE A 42 4.61 -15.08 -4.85
N GLY A 43 5.86 -15.25 -4.42
CA GLY A 43 6.73 -14.15 -4.01
C GLY A 43 6.92 -13.14 -5.15
N ASP A 44 7.34 -13.65 -6.31
CA ASP A 44 7.59 -12.84 -7.51
C ASP A 44 6.31 -12.18 -8.03
N ARG A 45 5.20 -12.93 -8.04
CA ARG A 45 3.88 -12.40 -8.42
C ARG A 45 3.44 -11.26 -7.51
N VAL A 46 3.70 -11.36 -6.20
CA VAL A 46 3.40 -10.28 -5.25
C VAL A 46 4.28 -9.08 -5.52
N GLN A 47 5.59 -9.27 -5.67
CA GLN A 47 6.54 -8.20 -5.95
C GLN A 47 6.21 -7.45 -7.25
N LEU A 48 5.86 -8.17 -8.31
CA LEU A 48 5.42 -7.59 -9.58
C LEU A 48 4.12 -6.79 -9.44
N ARG A 49 3.19 -7.24 -8.59
CA ARG A 49 1.89 -6.60 -8.37
C ARG A 49 1.95 -5.38 -7.45
N ASP A 50 2.93 -5.31 -6.55
CA ASP A 50 3.04 -4.27 -5.52
C ASP A 50 3.06 -2.82 -6.07
N PRO A 51 3.86 -2.45 -7.08
CA PRO A 51 3.88 -1.08 -7.59
C PRO A 51 2.51 -0.65 -8.13
N PHE A 52 1.75 -1.55 -8.78
CA PHE A 52 0.40 -1.26 -9.27
C PHE A 52 -0.60 -1.06 -8.13
N VAL A 53 -0.47 -1.84 -7.05
CA VAL A 53 -1.28 -1.66 -5.84
C VAL A 53 -1.00 -0.32 -5.17
N TYR A 54 0.28 0.07 -5.11
CA TYR A 54 0.67 1.35 -4.53
C TYR A 54 0.18 2.52 -5.39
N LEU A 55 0.36 2.42 -6.71
CA LEU A 55 -0.13 3.41 -7.67
C LEU A 55 -1.63 3.60 -7.53
N ARG A 56 -2.41 2.51 -7.53
CA ARG A 56 -3.85 2.57 -7.30
C ARG A 56 -4.18 3.28 -5.99
N GLY A 57 -3.53 2.93 -4.89
CA GLY A 57 -3.83 3.54 -3.58
C GLY A 57 -3.50 5.04 -3.54
N ILE A 58 -2.39 5.47 -4.16
CA ILE A 58 -2.05 6.89 -4.29
C ILE A 58 -3.04 7.62 -5.18
N SER A 59 -3.43 7.06 -6.34
CA SER A 59 -4.42 7.69 -7.22
C SER A 59 -5.78 7.89 -6.54
N TRP A 60 -6.25 6.90 -5.79
CA TRP A 60 -7.48 7.03 -4.99
C TRP A 60 -7.34 8.08 -3.88
N SER A 61 -6.16 8.19 -3.27
CA SER A 61 -5.87 9.19 -2.24
C SER A 61 -5.79 10.60 -2.84
N ALA A 62 -5.22 10.76 -4.03
CA ALA A 62 -5.20 12.02 -4.75
C ALA A 62 -6.63 12.48 -5.11
N MET A 63 -7.45 11.56 -5.60
CA MET A 63 -8.88 11.83 -5.85
C MET A 63 -9.59 12.28 -4.58
N GLY A 64 -9.38 11.57 -3.45
CA GLY A 64 -9.95 11.94 -2.16
C GLY A 64 -9.44 13.31 -1.65
N TRP A 65 -8.17 13.61 -1.86
CA TRP A 65 -7.55 14.88 -1.49
C TRP A 65 -8.15 16.06 -2.26
N VAL A 66 -8.41 15.90 -3.57
CA VAL A 66 -9.12 16.91 -4.38
C VAL A 66 -10.57 17.05 -3.90
N ALA A 67 -11.29 15.93 -3.71
CA ALA A 67 -12.69 15.96 -3.28
C ALA A 67 -12.89 16.68 -1.93
N TYR A 68 -11.95 16.53 -0.99
CA TYR A 68 -11.97 17.24 0.30
C TYR A 68 -11.77 18.76 0.18
N GLN A 69 -11.22 19.25 -0.94
CA GLN A 69 -10.99 20.67 -1.19
C GLN A 69 -12.11 21.33 -1.99
N THR A 70 -12.66 20.64 -2.98
CA THR A 70 -13.55 21.26 -3.97
C THR A 70 -15.03 21.21 -3.61
N ASP A 71 -15.51 20.16 -2.93
CA ASP A 71 -16.96 20.01 -2.69
C ASP A 71 -17.28 18.84 -1.73
N TYR A 72 -16.82 18.93 -0.47
CA TYR A 72 -17.28 17.99 0.56
C TYR A 72 -18.27 18.67 1.50
N ASP A 73 -19.56 18.57 1.15
CA ASP A 73 -20.74 18.91 1.98
C ASP A 73 -20.95 17.94 3.17
N GLY A 74 -20.09 16.93 3.31
CA GLY A 74 -20.15 15.92 4.37
C GLY A 74 -19.30 16.23 5.61
N VAL A 75 -19.43 15.37 6.63
CA VAL A 75 -18.59 15.40 7.85
C VAL A 75 -17.14 15.13 7.47
N ARG A 76 -16.31 16.19 7.47
CA ARG A 76 -14.86 16.07 7.27
C ARG A 76 -14.25 15.36 8.47
N ASN A 77 -13.72 14.16 8.24
CA ASN A 77 -12.97 13.44 9.27
C ASN A 77 -11.51 13.95 9.28
N PRO A 78 -11.02 14.57 10.38
CA PRO A 78 -9.66 15.08 10.46
C PRO A 78 -8.58 14.01 10.26
N ASP A 79 -8.79 12.78 10.73
CA ASP A 79 -7.84 11.67 10.57
C ASP A 79 -7.73 11.23 9.11
N THR A 80 -8.86 11.22 8.40
CA THR A 80 -8.88 10.93 6.96
C THR A 80 -8.12 12.02 6.21
N TRP A 81 -8.37 13.30 6.52
CA TRP A 81 -7.64 14.41 5.90
C TRP A 81 -6.13 14.35 6.14
N ALA A 82 -5.71 14.12 7.39
CA ALA A 82 -4.30 13.96 7.74
C ALA A 82 -3.64 12.80 6.99
N THR A 83 -4.36 11.69 6.79
CA THR A 83 -3.86 10.55 6.02
C THR A 83 -3.72 10.88 4.54
N LEU A 84 -4.69 11.58 3.94
CA LEU A 84 -4.61 12.02 2.55
C LEU A 84 -3.42 12.98 2.34
N GLN A 85 -3.23 13.95 3.23
CA GLN A 85 -2.09 14.86 3.17
C GLN A 85 -0.76 14.11 3.25
N ARG A 86 -0.62 13.17 4.19
CA ARG A 86 0.57 12.33 4.30
C ARG A 86 0.83 11.50 3.04
N TYR A 87 -0.22 11.03 2.36
CA TYR A 87 -0.05 10.24 1.14
C TYR A 87 0.29 11.11 -0.09
N MET A 88 -0.02 12.40 -0.06
CA MET A 88 0.38 13.37 -1.09
C MET A 88 1.78 13.96 -0.84
N ASP A 89 2.38 13.70 0.31
CA ASP A 89 3.77 14.10 0.58
C ASP A 89 4.74 13.40 -0.38
N LEU A 90 5.63 14.17 -1.01
CA LEU A 90 6.56 13.63 -1.99
C LEU A 90 7.58 12.67 -1.36
N GLY A 91 8.02 12.95 -0.12
CA GLY A 91 8.91 12.06 0.62
C GLY A 91 8.25 10.71 0.89
N PHE A 92 6.97 10.71 1.24
CA PHE A 92 6.19 9.49 1.38
C PHE A 92 6.05 8.72 0.07
N ILE A 93 5.70 9.39 -1.04
CA ILE A 93 5.57 8.76 -2.37
C ILE A 93 6.91 8.13 -2.79
N ARG A 94 8.02 8.86 -2.66
CA ARG A 94 9.37 8.33 -2.91
C ARG A 94 9.67 7.09 -2.07
N SER A 95 9.33 7.12 -0.79
CA SER A 95 9.51 5.95 0.09
C SER A 95 8.72 4.70 -0.34
N LEU A 96 7.72 4.82 -1.22
CA LEU A 96 6.98 3.70 -1.79
C LEU A 96 7.57 3.20 -3.11
N PHE A 97 8.03 4.12 -3.97
CA PHE A 97 8.38 3.80 -5.35
C PHE A 97 9.89 3.68 -5.61
N ASP A 98 10.73 4.37 -4.86
CA ASP A 98 12.20 4.31 -5.04
C ASP A 98 12.74 2.87 -5.04
N PRO A 99 12.26 1.93 -4.18
CA PRO A 99 12.71 0.54 -4.23
C PRO A 99 12.43 -0.20 -5.54
N PHE A 100 11.49 0.28 -6.36
CA PHE A 100 11.17 -0.29 -7.67
C PHE A 100 11.82 0.47 -8.83
N LEU A 101 12.17 1.74 -8.63
CA LEU A 101 12.73 2.62 -9.68
C LEU A 101 14.26 2.63 -9.71
N SER A 102 14.91 2.27 -8.60
CA SER A 102 16.37 2.25 -8.47
C SER A 102 16.99 0.86 -8.65
N GLN A 103 16.35 -0.01 -9.45
CA GLN A 103 16.89 -1.32 -9.84
C GLN A 103 17.83 -1.22 -11.04
#